data_AF-A0A1V5R2Y1-F1
#
_entry.id   AF-A0A1V5R2Y1-F1
#
_cell.length_a   1.000
_cell.length_b   1.000
_cell.length_c   1.000
_cell.angle_alpha   90.00
_cell.angle_beta   90.00
_cell.angle_gamma   90.00
#
_symmetry.space_group_name_H-M   'P 1'
#
loop_
_entity.id
_entity.type
_entity.pdbx_description
1 polymer ?
#
loop_
_entity_poly.entity_id
_entity_poly.type
_entity_poly.pdbx_seq_one_letter_code
_entity_poly.pdbx_strand_id
1 'polypeptide(L)'
;MTRTVVNIPEEINNKYRFVVVAGKRCEQLQRGAFPKVEVLVPLNKLGQQQDPPKLASFWAQVGIREVEESRIAWETPEITILDYTTEAPISVE
;
A
#
# COMPACT_ATOMS: atom_id res chain seq x y z
N MET A 1 22.96 3.97 -4.23
CA MET A 1 21.56 3.67 -3.85
C MET A 1 20.65 4.27 -4.90
N THR A 2 19.84 3.46 -5.57
CA THR A 2 18.84 3.94 -6.53
C THR A 2 17.66 4.50 -5.75
N ARG A 3 17.27 5.76 -6.00
CA ARG A 3 16.09 6.38 -5.39
C ARG A 3 14.84 5.77 -6.03
N THR A 4 13.94 5.19 -5.22
CA THR A 4 12.62 4.79 -5.69
C THR A 4 11.77 6.05 -5.91
N VAL A 5 11.30 6.26 -7.13
CA VAL A 5 10.35 7.31 -7.49
C VAL A 5 9.01 6.63 -7.73
N VAL A 6 7.95 7.18 -7.14
CA VAL A 6 6.59 6.66 -7.25
C VAL A 6 5.65 7.74 -7.79
N ASN A 7 4.64 7.33 -8.55
CA ASN A 7 3.56 8.18 -9.02
C ASN A 7 2.40 8.19 -8.01
N ILE A 8 2.04 9.36 -7.48
CA ILE A 8 0.91 9.45 -6.55
C ILE A 8 -0.36 9.72 -7.37
N PRO A 9 -1.36 8.82 -7.36
CA PRO A 9 -2.61 9.04 -8.07
C PRO A 9 -3.35 10.30 -7.58
N GLU A 10 -4.04 10.99 -8.49
CA GLU A 10 -4.87 12.16 -8.16
C GLU A 10 -5.95 11.84 -7.12
N GLU A 11 -6.49 10.62 -7.09
CA GLU A 11 -7.46 10.20 -6.08
C GLU A 11 -6.88 10.23 -4.65
N ILE A 12 -5.58 9.94 -4.51
CA ILE A 12 -4.91 9.93 -3.20
C ILE A 12 -4.43 11.34 -2.83
N ASN A 13 -3.85 12.07 -3.80
CA ASN A 13 -3.35 13.46 -3.73
C ASN A 13 -2.56 13.84 -2.45
N ASN A 14 -2.00 12.86 -1.75
CA ASN A 14 -1.27 13.06 -0.50
C ASN A 14 -0.22 11.95 -0.34
N LYS A 15 1.06 12.35 -0.30
CA LYS A 15 2.19 11.42 -0.24
C LYS A 15 2.20 10.53 1.00
N TYR A 16 1.71 11.01 2.14
CA TYR A 16 1.67 10.23 3.38
C TYR A 16 0.54 9.21 3.34
N ARG A 17 -0.61 9.61 2.79
CA ARG A 17 -1.71 8.69 2.54
C ARG A 17 -1.30 7.57 1.59
N PHE A 18 -0.60 7.90 0.51
CA PHE A 18 -0.04 6.90 -0.41
C PHE A 18 0.78 5.85 0.36
N VAL A 19 1.69 6.29 1.22
CA VAL A 19 2.53 5.39 2.04
C VAL A 19 1.69 4.50 2.94
N VAL A 20 0.65 5.03 3.59
CA VAL A 20 -0.24 4.25 4.46
C VAL A 20 -1.02 3.21 3.67
N VAL A 21 -1.60 3.58 2.54
CA VAL A 21 -2.39 2.67 1.70
C VAL A 21 -1.49 1.55 1.15
N ALA A 22 -0.32 1.90 0.59
CA ALA A 22 0.64 0.92 0.08
C ALA A 22 1.17 -0.01 1.19
N GLY A 23 1.45 0.52 2.38
CA GLY A 23 1.89 -0.26 3.54
C GLY A 23 0.84 -1.28 4.00
N LYS A 24 -0.41 -0.83 4.20
CA LYS A 24 -1.53 -1.72 4.54
C LYS A 24 -1.76 -2.77 3.46
N ARG A 25 -1.63 -2.39 2.18
CA ARG A 25 -1.81 -3.33 1.09
C ARG A 25 -0.70 -4.38 1.04
N CYS A 26 0.55 -3.99 1.26
CA CYS A 26 1.67 -4.92 1.41
C CYS A 26 1.43 -5.96 2.52
N GLU A 27 0.87 -5.53 3.66
CA GLU A 27 0.50 -6.45 4.74
C GLU A 27 -0.57 -7.45 4.29
N GLN A 28 -1.61 -7.01 3.58
CA GLN A 28 -2.65 -7.90 3.05
C GLN A 28 -2.06 -8.94 2.08
N LEU A 29 -1.17 -8.53 1.18
CA LEU A 29 -0.52 -9.42 0.21
C LEU A 29 0.34 -10.48 0.91
N GLN A 30 1.09 -10.10 1.95
CA GLN A 30 1.86 -11.04 2.78
C GLN A 30 0.97 -12.05 3.51
N ARG A 31 -0.28 -11.68 3.80
CA ARG A 31 -1.29 -12.57 4.39
C ARG A 31 -2.06 -13.41 3.36
N GLY A 32 -1.64 -13.39 2.08
CA GLY A 32 -2.22 -14.21 1.02
C GLY A 32 -3.35 -13.55 0.24
N ALA A 33 -3.55 -12.24 0.35
CA ALA A 33 -4.47 -11.53 -0.52
C ALA A 33 -4.01 -11.63 -1.99
N PHE A 34 -4.96 -11.78 -2.91
CA PHE A 34 -4.65 -11.89 -4.33
C PHE A 34 -4.16 -10.55 -4.90
N PRO A 35 -3.07 -10.52 -5.69
CA PRO A 35 -2.62 -9.31 -6.39
C PRO A 35 -3.63 -8.85 -7.46
N LYS A 36 -3.78 -7.54 -7.61
CA LYS A 36 -4.66 -6.88 -8.60
C LYS A 36 -3.90 -6.38 -9.83
N VAL A 37 -2.61 -6.68 -9.90
CA VAL A 37 -1.68 -6.36 -10.99
C VAL A 37 -0.93 -7.62 -11.37
N GLU A 38 -0.39 -7.68 -12.59
CA GLU A 38 0.35 -8.85 -13.06
C GLU A 38 1.68 -9.04 -12.30
N VAL A 39 1.75 -10.07 -11.45
CA VAL A 39 2.96 -10.39 -10.69
C VAL A 39 3.74 -11.49 -11.40
N LEU A 40 4.94 -11.16 -11.86
CA LEU A 40 5.86 -12.13 -12.43
C LEU A 40 6.57 -12.87 -11.30
N VAL A 41 6.30 -14.16 -11.17
CA VAL A 41 7.01 -15.03 -10.22
C VAL A 41 8.06 -15.83 -11.00
N PRO A 42 9.29 -15.98 -10.48
CA PRO A 42 10.31 -16.79 -11.13
C PRO A 42 9.82 -18.22 -11.40
N LEU A 43 10.12 -18.73 -12.59
CA LEU A 43 9.92 -20.13 -12.92
C LEU A 43 11.12 -20.94 -12.43
N ASN A 44 10.89 -22.16 -11.96
CA ASN A 44 11.98 -23.11 -11.71
C ASN A 44 12.56 -23.63 -13.05
N LYS A 45 13.67 -24.39 -12.98
CA LYS A 45 14.31 -24.98 -14.18
C LYS A 45 13.41 -25.94 -14.97
N LEU A 46 12.28 -26.35 -14.40
CA LEU A 46 11.28 -27.23 -15.01
C LEU A 46 10.09 -26.43 -15.57
N GLY A 47 10.15 -25.10 -15.58
CA GLY A 47 9.09 -24.22 -16.09
C GLY A 47 7.88 -24.07 -15.16
N GLN A 48 7.94 -24.59 -13.94
CA GLN A 48 6.84 -24.47 -12.97
C GLN A 48 6.95 -23.14 -12.21
N GLN A 49 5.82 -22.50 -11.98
CA GLN A 49 5.74 -21.33 -11.10
C GLN A 49 6.19 -21.71 -9.70
N GLN A 50 7.15 -20.96 -9.16
CA GLN A 50 7.51 -21.09 -7.76
C GLN A 50 6.45 -20.42 -6.89
N ASP A 51 6.41 -20.80 -5.61
CA ASP A 51 5.63 -20.05 -4.63
C ASP A 51 6.09 -18.57 -4.65
N PRO A 52 5.15 -17.63 -4.50
CA PRO A 52 5.50 -16.22 -4.40
C PRO A 52 6.55 -15.98 -3.28
N PRO A 53 7.52 -15.07 -3.49
CA PRO A 53 8.52 -14.77 -2.48
C PRO A 53 7.87 -14.35 -1.15
N LYS A 54 8.34 -14.90 -0.02
CA LYS A 54 7.92 -14.47 1.33
C LYS A 54 8.57 -13.15 1.78
N LEU A 55 9.21 -12.43 0.86
CA LEU A 55 9.96 -11.21 1.15
C LEU A 55 9.03 -10.00 1.22
N ALA A 56 9.05 -9.27 2.33
CA ALA A 56 8.25 -8.05 2.50
C ALA A 56 8.58 -6.99 1.43
N SER A 57 9.85 -6.89 1.00
CA SER A 57 10.28 -5.96 -0.05
C SER A 57 9.65 -6.25 -1.41
N PHE A 58 9.43 -7.53 -1.74
CA PHE A 58 8.74 -7.94 -2.96
C PHE A 58 7.27 -7.50 -2.93
N TRP A 59 6.57 -7.82 -1.84
CA TRP A 59 5.16 -7.43 -1.70
C TRP A 59 4.95 -5.93 -1.56
N ALA A 60 5.93 -5.21 -1.02
CA ALA A 60 5.92 -3.76 -0.98
C ALA A 60 5.92 -3.17 -2.40
N GLN A 61 6.73 -3.72 -3.32
CA GLN A 61 6.74 -3.29 -4.72
C GLN A 61 5.43 -3.58 -5.44
N VAL A 62 4.84 -4.76 -5.19
CA VAL A 62 3.51 -5.10 -5.73
C VAL A 62 2.45 -4.14 -5.20
N GLY A 63 2.42 -3.91 -3.88
CA GLY A 63 1.47 -3.01 -3.24
C GLY A 63 1.61 -1.56 -3.71
N ILE A 64 2.85 -1.07 -3.88
CA ILE A 64 3.11 0.25 -4.49
C ILE A 64 2.48 0.31 -5.88
N ARG A 65 2.78 -0.66 -6.76
CA ARG A 65 2.26 -0.65 -8.13
C ARG A 65 0.74 -0.71 -8.20
N GLU A 66 0.10 -1.52 -7.36
CA GLU A 66 -1.37 -1.56 -7.29
C GLU A 66 -1.97 -0.20 -6.90
N VAL A 67 -1.30 0.54 -6.02
CA VAL A 67 -1.73 1.89 -5.63
C VAL A 67 -1.46 2.88 -6.76
N GLU A 68 -0.29 2.84 -7.41
CA GLU A 68 0.03 3.69 -8.56
C GLU A 68 -0.97 3.52 -9.72
N GLU A 69 -1.43 2.28 -9.95
CA GLU A 69 -2.43 1.93 -10.97
C GLU A 69 -3.89 2.13 -10.49
N SER A 70 -4.11 2.74 -9.32
CA SER A 70 -5.45 3.00 -8.77
C SER A 70 -6.32 1.74 -8.65
N ARG A 71 -5.70 0.58 -8.33
CA ARG A 71 -6.40 -0.70 -8.12
C ARG A 71 -6.89 -0.90 -6.68
N ILE A 72 -6.45 -0.05 -5.77
CA ILE A 72 -6.73 -0.12 -4.34
C ILE A 72 -7.60 1.07 -3.94
N ALA A 73 -8.86 0.77 -3.64
CA ALA A 73 -9.76 1.72 -3.03
C ALA A 73 -9.30 2.04 -1.60
N TRP A 74 -9.56 3.27 -1.17
CA TRP A 74 -9.31 3.72 0.19
C TRP A 74 -10.46 4.64 0.62
N GLU A 75 -10.74 4.65 1.92
CA GLU A 75 -11.80 5.48 2.48
C GLU A 75 -11.19 6.69 3.19
N THR A 76 -11.77 7.87 2.97
CA THR A 76 -11.50 9.01 3.84
C THR A 76 -12.35 8.83 5.09
N PRO A 77 -11.75 8.68 6.28
CA PRO A 77 -12.54 8.65 7.50
C PRO A 77 -13.31 9.96 7.62
N GLU A 78 -14.62 9.86 7.82
CA GLU A 78 -15.45 11.02 8.15
C GLU A 78 -14.97 11.56 9.50
N ILE A 79 -14.49 12.80 9.51
CA ILE A 79 -14.15 13.49 10.74
C ILE A 79 -15.46 14.09 11.24
N THR A 80 -16.08 13.44 12.23
CA THR A 80 -17.23 14.02 12.94
C THR A 80 -16.73 15.21 13.76
N ILE A 81 -16.91 16.42 13.25
CA ILE A 81 -16.69 17.65 14.02
C ILE A 81 -18.00 17.91 14.77
N LEU A 82 -17.95 17.80 16.10
CA LEU A 82 -19.08 18.10 16.96
C LEU A 82 -18.95 19.57 17.38
N ASP A 83 -20.00 20.38 17.18
CA ASP A 83 -19.95 21.84 17.35
C ASP A 83 -19.61 22.34 18.78
N TYR A 84 -19.43 21.43 19.74
CA TYR A 84 -19.03 21.70 21.11
C TYR A 84 -17.61 21.19 21.47
N THR A 85 -16.82 20.73 20.49
CA THR A 85 -15.44 20.30 20.75
C THR A 85 -14.46 21.47 20.82
N THR A 86 -13.72 21.56 21.91
CA THR A 86 -12.51 22.39 22.06
C THR A 86 -11.26 21.57 21.75
N GLU A 87 -10.30 22.15 21.02
CA GLU A 87 -9.01 21.50 20.73
C GLU A 87 -8.19 21.29 22.01
N ALA A 88 -7.72 20.06 22.22
CA ALA A 88 -6.81 19.71 23.30
C ALA A 88 -5.55 19.07 22.71
N PRO A 89 -4.34 19.36 23.25
CA PRO A 89 -3.12 18.70 22.80
C PRO A 89 -3.21 17.19 23.06
N ILE A 90 -2.83 16.37 22.07
CA ILE A 90 -2.83 14.89 22.17
C ILE A 90 -1.74 14.38 23.12
N SER A 91 -0.77 15.23 23.47
CA SER A 91 0.22 14.98 24.52
C SER A 91 0.93 16.28 24.91
N VAL A 92 1.11 16.50 26.21
CA VAL A 92 2.10 17.41 26.79
C VAL A 92 2.99 16.53 27.65
N GLU A 93 4.25 16.38 27.26
CA GLU A 93 5.34 16.06 28.19
C GLU A 93 5.87 17.36 28.80
#